data_AF-A0A348PRL4-F1
#
_entry.id   AF-A0A348PRL4-F1
#
_cell.length_a   1.000
_cell.length_b   1.000
_cell.length_c   1.000
_cell.angle_alpha   90.00
_cell.angle_beta   90.00
_cell.angle_gamma   90.00
#
_symmetry.space_group_name_H-M   'P 1'
#
loop_
_entity.id
_entity.type
_entity.pdbx_description
1 polymer ?
#
loop_
_entity_poly.entity_id
_entity_poly.type
_entity_poly.pdbx_seq_one_letter_code
_entity_poly.pdbx_strand_id
1 'polypeptide(L)' 'MLSKDISVVVQGPVCEVATVRCLKSIRECLPDSKIILSSWVGSDFSTVESLCDEVILSADPGQIIQQRTM' A
#
# COMPACT_ATOMS: atom_id res chain seq x y z
N MET A 1 1.70 23.14 1.76
CA MET A 1 0.72 22.08 1.42
C MET A 1 0.37 21.38 2.72
N LEU A 2 -0.92 21.21 3.02
CA LEU A 2 -1.35 20.51 4.23
C LEU A 2 -1.41 19.01 3.97
N SER A 3 -1.29 18.20 5.02
CA SER A 3 -1.37 16.73 4.91
C SER A 3 -2.65 16.26 4.21
N LYS A 4 -3.78 16.92 4.47
CA LYS A 4 -5.08 16.62 3.84
C LYS A 4 -5.14 16.88 2.34
N ASP A 5 -4.18 17.64 1.81
CA ASP A 5 -4.09 17.93 0.38
C ASP A 5 -3.30 16.82 -0.36
N ILE A 6 -2.74 15.85 0.37
CA ILE A 6 -1.92 14.75 -0.15
C ILE A 6 -2.68 13.43 -0.01
N SER A 7 -2.66 12.63 -1.07
CA SER A 7 -3.08 11.23 -1.05
C SER A 7 -1.88 10.33 -1.34
N VAL A 8 -1.77 9.22 -0.62
CA VAL A 8 -0.68 8.25 -0.79
C VAL A 8 -1.25 6.93 -1.28
N VAL A 9 -0.70 6.42 -2.38
CA VAL A 9 -1.02 5.07 -2.88
C VAL A 9 0.15 4.15 -2.52
N VAL A 10 -0.13 3.09 -1.76
CA VAL A 10 0.82 2.01 -1.48
C VAL A 10 0.40 0.82 -2.34
N GLN A 11 1.29 0.35 -3.23
CA GLN A 11 0.96 -0.69 -4.20
C GLN A 11 1.90 -1.89 -4.12
N GLY A 12 1.33 -3.09 -4.21
CA GLY A 12 2.07 -4.35 -4.30
C GLY A 12 1.51 -5.44 -3.39
N PRO A 13 2.25 -6.56 -3.19
CA PRO A 13 1.87 -7.60 -2.24
C PRO A 13 1.76 -7.03 -0.83
N VAL A 14 0.81 -7.55 -0.05
CA VAL A 14 0.75 -7.27 1.39
C VAL A 14 1.84 -8.09 2.08
N CYS A 15 2.77 -7.39 2.73
CA CYS A 15 3.72 -7.97 3.66
C CYS A 15 3.34 -7.52 5.07
N GLU A 16 2.97 -8.47 5.94
CA GLU A 16 2.46 -8.19 7.29
C GLU A 16 3.34 -7.25 8.11
N VAL A 17 4.66 -7.32 7.95
CA VAL A 17 5.60 -6.47 8.70
C VAL A 17 5.87 -5.15 7.95
N ALA A 18 6.26 -5.24 6.67
CA ALA A 18 6.73 -4.08 5.93
C ALA A 18 5.58 -3.12 5.57
N THR A 19 4.42 -3.65 5.18
CA THR A 19 3.24 -2.85 4.82
C THR A 19 2.70 -2.13 6.06
N VAL A 20 2.56 -2.83 7.20
CA VAL A 20 2.13 -2.19 8.46
C VAL A 20 3.06 -1.05 8.87
N ARG A 21 4.38 -1.28 8.81
CA ARG A 21 5.36 -0.23 9.14
C ARG A 21 5.26 0.97 8.18
N CYS A 22 5.06 0.72 6.89
CA CYS A 22 4.87 1.76 5.89
C CYS A 22 3.61 2.60 6.19
N LEU A 23 2.46 1.97 6.38
CA LEU A 23 1.18 2.66 6.64
C LEU A 23 1.24 3.50 7.92
N LYS A 24 1.83 2.96 9.00
CA LYS A 24 2.04 3.73 10.24
C LYS A 24 2.95 4.94 10.04
N SER A 25 4.06 4.77 9.33
CA SER A 25 4.97 5.88 9.02
C SER A 25 4.30 6.96 8.18
N ILE A 26 3.44 6.59 7.22
CA ILE A 26 2.66 7.57 6.44
C ILE A 26 1.74 8.35 7.38
N ARG A 27 1.03 7.68 8.29
CA ARG A 27 0.13 8.37 9.23
C ARG A 27 0.89 9.27 10.21
N GLU A 28 2.10 8.90 10.62
CA GLU A 28 2.95 9.74 11.47
C GLU A 28 3.45 11.00 10.74
N CYS A 29 3.84 10.88 9.46
CA CYS A 29 4.36 12.00 8.68
C CYS A 29 3.27 12.86 8.02
N LEU A 30 2.13 12.25 7.69
CA LEU A 30 1.00 12.81 6.95
C LEU A 30 -0.34 12.42 7.64
N PRO A 31 -0.62 12.97 8.83
CA PRO A 31 -1.70 12.53 9.71
C PRO A 31 -3.10 12.61 9.10
N ASP A 32 -3.34 13.55 8.19
CA ASP A 32 -4.64 13.78 7.56
C ASP A 32 -4.68 13.33 6.09
N SER A 33 -3.63 12.67 5.60
CA SER A 33 -3.61 12.18 4.22
C SER A 33 -4.60 11.04 4.03
N LYS A 34 -5.14 10.92 2.81
CA LYS A 34 -5.86 9.72 2.39
C LYS A 34 -4.82 8.65 2.01
N ILE A 35 -4.90 7.49 2.61
CA ILE A 35 -4.04 6.34 2.32
C ILE A 35 -4.85 5.29 1.57
N ILE A 36 -4.42 4.96 0.35
CA ILE A 36 -5.04 3.95 -0.51
C ILE A 36 -4.07 2.76 -0.61
N LEU A 37 -4.53 1.58 -0.20
CA LEU A 37 -3.79 0.33 -0.39
C LEU A 37 -4.27 -0.36 -1.68
N SER A 38 -3.41 -0.43 -2.69
CA SER A 38 -3.67 -1.12 -3.96
C SER A 38 -2.96 -2.47 -3.99
N SER A 39 -3.72 -3.56 -3.93
CA SER A 39 -3.16 -4.91 -3.80
C SER A 39 -3.95 -5.93 -4.62
N TRP A 40 -3.62 -7.20 -4.50
CA TRP A 40 -4.16 -8.26 -5.34
C TRP A 40 -5.37 -8.96 -4.73
N VAL A 41 -6.32 -9.34 -5.59
CA VAL A 41 -7.44 -10.21 -5.22
C VAL A 41 -6.92 -11.48 -4.54
N GLY A 42 -7.52 -11.84 -3.40
CA GLY A 42 -7.16 -13.03 -2.61
C GLY A 42 -6.02 -12.83 -1.61
N SER A 43 -5.45 -11.63 -1.48
CA SER A 43 -4.51 -11.30 -0.40
C SER A 43 -5.21 -11.23 0.96
N ASP A 44 -4.47 -11.48 2.04
CA ASP A 44 -4.93 -11.22 3.41
C ASP A 44 -4.66 -9.77 3.81
N PHE A 45 -5.68 -9.09 4.32
CA PHE A 45 -5.65 -7.69 4.72
C PHE A 45 -5.95 -7.47 6.20
N SER A 46 -6.20 -8.54 6.96
CA SER A 46 -6.63 -8.48 8.37
C SER A 46 -5.70 -7.63 9.26
N THR A 47 -4.42 -7.55 8.91
CA THR A 47 -3.40 -6.80 9.65
C THR A 47 -3.25 -5.33 9.23
N VAL A 48 -3.80 -4.93 8.06
CA VAL A 48 -3.52 -3.63 7.42
C VAL A 48 -4.77 -2.83 7.05
N GLU A 49 -5.94 -3.46 6.93
CA GLU A 49 -7.18 -2.79 6.46
C GLU A 49 -7.58 -1.60 7.33
N SER A 50 -7.31 -1.67 8.64
CA SER A 50 -7.62 -0.59 9.59
C SER A 50 -6.60 0.56 9.58
N LEU A 51 -5.52 0.44 8.81
CA LEU A 51 -4.44 1.42 8.71
C LEU A 51 -4.51 2.26 7.43
N CYS A 52 -5.45 1.95 6.53
CA CYS A 52 -5.70 2.68 5.29
C CYS A 52 -7.16 3.12 5.19
N ASP A 53 -7.42 4.13 4.38
CA ASP A 53 -8.76 4.69 4.18
C ASP A 53 -9.53 3.95 3.07
N GLU A 54 -8.81 3.32 2.15
CA GLU A 54 -9.41 2.57 1.03
C GLU A 54 -8.50 1.42 0.60
N VAL A 55 -9.11 0.28 0.25
CA VAL A 55 -8.44 -0.87 -0.36
C VAL A 55 -8.96 -1.04 -1.78
N ILE A 56 -8.05 -1.01 -2.75
CA ILE A 56 -8.35 -1.27 -4.17
C ILE A 56 -7.73 -2.60 -4.55
N LEU A 57 -8.56 -3.51 -5.06
CA LEU A 57 -8.11 -4.83 -5.51
C LEU A 57 -7.91 -4.84 -7.02
N SER A 58 -6.72 -5.24 -7.44
CA SER A 58 -6.34 -5.45 -8.84
C SER A 58 -6.06 -6.94 -9.09
N ALA A 59 -6.12 -7.37 -10.35
CA ALA A 59 -5.54 -8.66 -10.71
C ALA A 59 -4.02 -8.64 -10.43
N ASP A 60 -3.46 -9.76 -9.96
CA ASP A 60 -2.02 -9.92 -9.85
C ASP A 60 -1.38 -9.79 -11.25
N PRO A 61 -0.50 -8.80 -11.50
CA PRO A 61 0.16 -8.65 -12.79
C PRO A 61 1.12 -9.80 -13.13
N GLY A 62 1.36 -10.72 -12.18
CA GLY A 62 2.34 -11.80 -12.30
C GLY A 62 3.77 -11.31 -12.10
N GLN A 63 4.74 -12.22 -12.19
CA GLN A 63 6.15 -11.87 -12.09
C GLN A 63 6.62 -11.09 -13.33
N ILE A 64 7.13 -9.87 -13.12
CA ILE A 64 7.96 -9.19 -14.13
C ILE A 64 9.34 -9.83 -14.10
N ILE A 65 9.63 -10.71 -15.07
CA ILE A 65 10.98 -11.23 -15.28
C ILE A 65 11.83 -10.08 -15.84
N GLN A 66 12.56 -9.37 -14.98
CA GLN A 66 13.61 -8.46 -15.45
C GLN A 66 14.76 -9.33 -16.00
N GLN A 67 14.84 -9.43 -17.33
CA GLN A 67 16.05 -9.92 -17.96
C GLN A 67 17.17 -8.91 -17.68
N ARG A 68 18.05 -9.25 -16.75
CA ARG A 68 19.34 -8.57 -16.64
C ARG A 68 20.18 -8.99 -17.84
N THR A 69 20.26 -8.13 -18.85
CA THR A 69 21.34 -8.24 -19.84
C THR A 69 22.65 -8.05 -19.07
N MET A 70 23.48 -9.10 -19.05
CA MET A 70 24.85 -9.05 -18.53
C MET A 70 25.71 -8.13 -19.38
#